data_AF-H0TK61-F1
#
_entry.id   AF-H0TK61-F1
#
_cell.length_a   1.000
_cell.length_b   1.000
_cell.length_c   1.000
_cell.angle_alpha   90.00
_cell.angle_beta   90.00
_cell.angle_gamma   90.00
#
_symmetry.space_group_name_H-M   'P 1'
#
loop_
_entity.id
_entity.type
_entity.pdbx_description
1 polymer ?
#
loop_
_entity_poly.entity_id
_entity_poly.type
_entity_poly.pdbx_seq_one_letter_code
_entity_poly.pdbx_strand_id
1 'polypeptide(L)'
;MLCSGWAFRHVQLSNGGRQILKFLFPGDVVFSETLLSQAEASNPSYSAKALTDIQLCSFSAGALREKCRSYEIAAQALLQMLTEDVRTAYELVTVLGQHAAEGRIAHLLLSLMRRVSQQALAVDRRYPFPLRQQHVADAVGLTPVHVSRVLTSFRDRGLLTLGDGMLVFHDLAQLDRIASLQS
;
A
#
# COMPACT_ATOMS: atom_id res chain seq x y z
N MET A 1 -12.10 9.85 1.49
CA MET A 1 -12.05 8.38 1.46
C MET A 1 -12.08 7.92 0.02
N LEU A 2 -11.32 6.87 -0.31
CA LEU A 2 -11.31 6.25 -1.63
C LEU A 2 -12.54 5.36 -1.79
N CYS A 3 -13.31 5.54 -2.87
CA CYS A 3 -14.52 4.76 -3.16
C CYS A 3 -14.27 3.73 -4.26
N SER A 4 -13.41 4.04 -5.22
CA SER A 4 -13.01 3.12 -6.29
C SER A 4 -11.60 3.46 -6.78
N GLY A 5 -10.96 2.48 -7.43
CA GLY A 5 -9.61 2.62 -7.96
C GLY A 5 -8.52 2.49 -6.91
N TRP A 6 -7.29 2.80 -7.32
CA TRP A 6 -6.08 2.70 -6.51
C TRP A 6 -5.38 4.05 -6.43
N ALA A 7 -4.80 4.33 -5.28
CA ALA A 7 -3.91 5.47 -5.08
C ALA A 7 -2.72 5.06 -4.21
N PHE A 8 -1.78 5.96 -4.00
CA PHE A 8 -0.71 5.75 -3.04
C PHE A 8 -0.28 7.06 -2.37
N ARG A 9 0.15 6.95 -1.10
CA ARG A 9 0.81 8.03 -0.36
C ARG A 9 2.31 7.94 -0.57
N HIS A 10 2.97 9.09 -0.73
CA HIS A 10 4.40 9.14 -0.95
C HIS A 10 5.04 10.41 -0.38
N VAL A 11 6.33 10.32 -0.07
CA VAL A 11 7.20 11.47 0.14
C VAL A 11 8.00 11.70 -1.13
N GLN A 12 8.06 12.97 -1.56
CA GLN A 12 8.97 13.40 -2.60
C GLN A 12 10.33 13.73 -1.97
N LEU A 13 11.39 13.12 -2.48
CA LEU A 13 12.74 13.33 -1.98
C LEU A 13 13.37 14.55 -2.68
N SER A 14 14.31 15.21 -2.00
CA SER A 14 15.03 16.38 -2.52
C SER A 14 15.83 16.09 -3.80
N ASN A 15 16.24 14.83 -3.99
CA ASN A 15 16.94 14.37 -5.19
C ASN A 15 16.00 14.04 -6.37
N GLY A 16 14.71 14.34 -6.28
CA GLY A 16 13.70 14.01 -7.30
C GLY A 16 13.19 12.58 -7.23
N GLY A 17 13.75 11.73 -6.36
CA GLY A 17 13.23 10.40 -6.07
C GLY A 17 11.94 10.44 -5.26
N ARG A 18 11.33 9.26 -5.08
CA ARG A 18 10.07 9.11 -4.36
C ARG A 18 10.11 7.87 -3.47
N GLN A 19 9.60 8.00 -2.25
CA GLN A 19 9.31 6.85 -1.39
C GLN A 19 7.79 6.70 -1.28
N ILE A 20 7.25 5.58 -1.72
CA ILE A 20 5.85 5.23 -1.48
C ILE A 20 5.72 4.69 -0.05
N LEU A 21 4.78 5.23 0.71
CA LEU A 21 4.53 4.89 2.12
C LEU A 21 3.40 3.88 2.28
N LYS A 22 2.36 3.99 1.44
CA LYS A 22 1.16 3.14 1.52
C LYS A 22 0.44 3.13 0.19
N PHE A 23 -0.02 1.96 -0.25
CA PHE A 23 -1.02 1.83 -1.32
C PHE A 23 -2.42 1.89 -0.72
N LEU A 24 -3.30 2.67 -1.36
CA LEU A 24 -4.65 2.96 -0.93
C LEU A 24 -5.66 2.23 -1.81
N PHE A 25 -6.65 1.63 -1.15
CA PHE A 25 -7.73 0.84 -1.75
C PHE A 25 -9.09 1.43 -1.36
N PRO A 26 -10.20 1.01 -2.01
CA PRO A 26 -11.53 1.42 -1.60
C PRO A 26 -11.78 1.18 -0.11
N GLY A 27 -12.31 2.18 0.58
CA GLY A 27 -12.47 2.21 2.03
C GLY A 27 -11.33 2.92 2.78
N ASP A 28 -10.15 3.08 2.20
CA ASP A 28 -9.05 3.81 2.84
C ASP A 28 -9.36 5.32 2.90
N VAL A 29 -9.04 5.94 4.04
CA VAL A 29 -8.96 7.40 4.14
C VAL A 29 -7.56 7.85 3.74
N VAL A 30 -7.48 8.82 2.82
CA VAL A 30 -6.21 9.27 2.23
C VAL A 30 -5.28 9.89 3.29
N PHE A 31 -5.83 10.74 4.16
CA PHE A 31 -5.09 11.46 5.21
C PHE A 31 -5.83 11.33 6.55
N SER A 32 -5.91 10.11 7.08
CA SER A 32 -6.63 9.77 8.31
C SER A 32 -6.14 10.60 9.52
N GLU A 33 -4.84 10.88 9.58
CA GLU A 33 -4.22 11.67 10.64
C GLU A 33 -4.73 13.11 10.72
N THR A 34 -5.19 13.67 9.60
CA THR A 34 -5.69 15.06 9.56
C THR A 34 -7.08 15.19 10.17
N LEU A 35 -7.79 14.07 10.36
CA LEU A 35 -9.16 14.05 10.89
C LEU A 35 -9.23 14.48 12.36
N LEU A 36 -8.16 14.26 13.13
CA LEU A 36 -8.07 14.65 14.54
C LEU A 36 -7.22 15.89 14.78
N SER A 37 -6.43 16.33 13.80
CA SER A 37 -5.59 17.51 13.96
C SER A 37 -6.44 18.77 14.09
N GLN A 38 -6.17 19.58 15.13
CA GLN A 38 -6.77 20.90 15.33
C GLN A 38 -5.92 22.04 14.77
N ALA A 39 -4.64 21.76 14.46
CA ALA A 39 -3.78 22.74 13.81
C ALA A 39 -4.22 22.91 12.36
N GLU A 40 -4.42 24.15 11.91
CA GLU A 40 -4.46 24.47 10.48
C GLU A 40 -3.19 23.90 9.85
N ALA A 41 -3.40 22.85 9.06
CA ALA A 41 -2.42 21.99 8.41
C ALA A 41 -1.00 22.57 8.34
N SER A 42 -0.11 22.09 9.21
CA SER A 42 1.24 21.81 8.74
C SER A 42 1.06 20.84 7.58
N ASN A 43 1.28 21.32 6.35
CA ASN A 43 1.16 20.51 5.14
C ASN A 43 1.83 19.16 5.40
N PRO A 44 1.12 18.04 5.24
CA PRO A 44 1.73 16.74 5.46
C PRO A 44 2.99 16.67 4.58
N SER A 45 4.10 16.18 5.14
CA SER A 45 5.37 16.03 4.42
C SER A 45 5.30 14.98 3.29
N TYR A 46 4.12 14.42 3.07
CA TYR A 46 3.80 13.44 2.06
C TYR A 46 2.51 13.84 1.31
N SER A 47 2.43 13.42 0.06
CA SER A 47 1.32 13.65 -0.85
C SER A 47 0.67 12.34 -1.28
N ALA A 48 -0.51 12.41 -1.89
CA ALA A 48 -1.18 11.26 -2.49
C ALA A 48 -1.25 11.40 -4.02
N LYS A 49 -1.17 10.30 -4.74
CA LYS A 49 -1.34 10.27 -6.20
C LYS A 49 -2.22 9.10 -6.62
N ALA A 50 -3.14 9.36 -7.55
CA ALA A 50 -3.95 8.34 -8.17
C ALA A 50 -3.06 7.40 -9.02
N LEU A 51 -3.29 6.10 -8.90
CA LEU A 51 -2.62 5.07 -9.69
C LEU A 51 -3.50 4.60 -10.86
N THR A 52 -4.82 4.61 -10.65
CA THR A 52 -5.85 4.38 -11.68
C THR A 52 -6.83 5.55 -11.68
N ASP A 53 -7.88 5.49 -12.49
CA ASP A 53 -9.06 6.33 -12.27
C ASP A 53 -9.63 6.02 -10.88
N ILE A 54 -9.99 7.07 -10.15
CA ILE A 54 -10.47 6.99 -8.77
C ILE A 54 -11.73 7.80 -8.56
N GLN A 55 -12.56 7.36 -7.62
CA GLN A 55 -13.63 8.17 -7.03
C GLN A 55 -13.32 8.42 -5.57
N LEU A 56 -13.54 9.66 -5.12
CA LEU A 56 -13.34 10.06 -3.74
C LEU A 56 -14.66 10.52 -3.13
N CYS A 57 -14.94 10.07 -1.92
CA CYS A 57 -15.95 10.66 -1.05
C CYS A 57 -15.25 11.61 -0.08
N SER A 58 -15.60 12.90 -0.14
CA SER A 58 -15.09 13.93 0.76
C SER A 58 -16.06 14.14 1.93
N PHE A 59 -15.50 14.49 3.08
CA PHE A 59 -16.25 14.87 4.26
C PHE A 59 -15.45 15.90 5.05
N SER A 60 -16.17 16.76 5.77
CA SER A 60 -15.55 17.74 6.66
C SER A 60 -14.92 17.04 7.86
N ALA A 61 -13.65 17.34 8.15
CA ALA A 61 -12.99 16.90 9.38
C ALA A 61 -13.75 17.40 10.62
N GLY A 62 -14.36 18.60 10.57
CA GLY A 62 -15.23 19.11 11.63
C GLY A 62 -16.43 18.20 11.88
N ALA A 63 -17.16 17.84 10.82
CA ALA A 63 -18.33 16.98 10.92
C ALA A 63 -17.98 15.57 11.43
N LEU A 64 -16.84 15.01 11.02
CA LEU A 64 -16.40 13.71 11.52
C LEU A 64 -16.00 13.79 13.00
N ARG A 65 -15.31 14.86 13.42
CA ARG A 65 -14.99 15.09 14.85
C ARG A 65 -16.24 15.19 15.70
N GLU A 66 -17.26 15.91 15.23
CA GLU A 66 -18.55 15.99 15.90
C GLU A 66 -19.20 14.60 16.02
N LYS A 67 -19.23 13.82 14.94
CA LYS A 67 -19.73 12.43 15.00
C LYS A 67 -18.96 11.56 15.99
N CYS A 68 -17.63 11.70 16.08
CA CYS A 68 -16.83 10.96 17.06
C CYS A 68 -17.14 11.37 18.51
N ARG A 69 -17.53 12.63 18.74
CA ARG A 69 -17.98 13.09 20.07
C ARG A 69 -19.38 12.57 20.42
N SER A 70 -20.25 12.47 19.43
CA SER A 70 -21.64 12.05 19.63
C SER A 70 -21.84 10.53 19.64
N TYR A 71 -20.98 9.77 18.97
CA TYR A 71 -21.16 8.33 18.79
C TYR A 71 -19.85 7.57 19.05
N GLU A 72 -19.86 6.70 20.06
CA GLU A 72 -18.71 5.87 20.43
C GLU A 72 -18.22 5.00 19.26
N ILE A 73 -19.15 4.41 18.51
CA ILE A 73 -18.83 3.55 17.37
C ILE A 73 -18.02 4.30 16.29
N ALA A 74 -18.26 5.60 16.10
CA ALA A 74 -17.51 6.42 15.16
C ALA A 74 -16.08 6.68 15.65
N ALA A 75 -15.91 6.94 16.96
CA ALA A 75 -14.60 7.10 17.57
C ALA A 75 -13.78 5.81 17.52
N GLN A 76 -14.39 4.66 17.83
CA GLN A 76 -13.74 3.35 17.75
C GLN A 76 -13.29 3.03 16.31
N ALA A 77 -14.13 3.28 15.31
CA ALA A 77 -13.78 3.07 13.91
C ALA A 77 -12.59 3.94 13.46
N LEU A 78 -12.53 5.19 13.92
CA LEU A 78 -11.40 6.08 13.65
C LEU A 78 -10.11 5.60 14.32
N LEU A 79 -10.18 5.15 15.58
CA LEU A 79 -9.03 4.59 16.28
C LEU A 79 -8.50 3.34 15.58
N GLN A 80 -9.38 2.42 15.19
CA GLN A 80 -9.00 1.23 14.44
C GLN A 80 -8.28 1.57 13.13
N MET A 81 -8.79 2.58 12.40
CA MET A 81 -8.16 3.07 11.17
C MET A 81 -6.74 3.61 11.43
N LEU A 82 -6.55 4.44 12.46
CA LEU A 82 -5.24 4.99 12.81
C LEU A 82 -4.26 3.91 13.29
N THR A 83 -4.75 2.94 14.07
CA THR A 83 -3.94 1.78 14.50
C THR A 83 -3.46 0.96 13.29
N GLU A 84 -4.32 0.74 12.30
CA GLU A 84 -3.96 0.04 11.07
C GLU A 84 -2.92 0.81 10.23
N ASP A 85 -3.01 2.15 10.19
CA ASP A 85 -1.99 2.99 9.54
C ASP A 85 -0.63 2.90 10.24
N VAL A 86 -0.61 2.93 11.59
CA VAL A 86 0.61 2.72 12.38
C VAL A 86 1.19 1.33 12.15
N ARG A 87 0.36 0.29 12.16
CA ARG A 87 0.77 -1.10 11.90
C ARG A 87 1.40 -1.23 10.51
N THR A 88 0.78 -0.64 9.49
CA THR A 88 1.29 -0.62 8.11
C THR A 88 2.64 0.11 8.04
N ALA A 89 2.80 1.22 8.76
CA ALA A 89 4.05 1.96 8.79
C ALA A 89 5.20 1.16 9.46
N TYR A 90 4.92 0.48 10.58
CA TYR A 90 5.91 -0.40 11.22
C TYR A 90 6.27 -1.60 10.35
N GLU A 91 5.29 -2.23 9.70
CA GLU A 91 5.53 -3.31 8.74
C GLU A 91 6.46 -2.85 7.61
N LEU A 92 6.21 -1.66 7.03
CA LEU A 92 7.09 -1.07 6.02
C LEU A 92 8.53 -0.86 6.56
N VAL A 93 8.68 -0.28 7.76
CA VAL A 93 10.00 -0.06 8.36
C VAL A 93 10.75 -1.38 8.56
N THR A 94 10.08 -2.41 9.08
CA THR A 94 10.67 -3.73 9.26
C THR A 94 11.09 -4.34 7.93
N VAL A 95 10.24 -4.27 6.90
CA VAL A 95 10.53 -4.81 5.57
C VAL A 95 11.75 -4.12 4.95
N LEU A 96 11.78 -2.78 4.98
CA LEU A 96 12.89 -2.00 4.45
C LEU A 96 14.19 -2.22 5.22
N GLY A 97 14.11 -2.41 6.55
CA GLY A 97 15.27 -2.56 7.42
C GLY A 97 15.88 -3.96 7.43
N GLN A 98 15.08 -5.00 7.28
CA GLN A 98 15.51 -6.38 7.57
C GLN A 98 15.48 -7.32 6.36
N HIS A 99 14.68 -7.04 5.32
CA HIS A 99 14.64 -7.92 4.14
C HIS A 99 15.71 -7.56 3.12
N ALA A 100 16.25 -8.60 2.48
CA ALA A 100 16.93 -8.47 1.19
C ALA A 100 15.94 -8.10 0.07
N ALA A 101 16.46 -7.70 -1.09
CA ALA A 101 15.66 -7.18 -2.20
C ALA A 101 14.52 -8.12 -2.66
N GLU A 102 14.79 -9.43 -2.81
CA GLU A 102 13.76 -10.41 -3.15
C GLU A 102 12.66 -10.46 -2.08
N GLY A 103 13.04 -10.48 -0.80
CA GLY A 103 12.11 -10.50 0.33
C GLY A 103 11.20 -9.28 0.37
N ARG A 104 11.74 -8.08 0.12
CA ARG A 104 10.93 -6.84 0.09
C ARG A 104 9.89 -6.88 -1.02
N ILE A 105 10.28 -7.32 -2.22
CA ILE A 105 9.36 -7.40 -3.37
C ILE A 105 8.31 -8.48 -3.12
N ALA A 106 8.71 -9.68 -2.69
CA ALA A 106 7.78 -10.76 -2.36
C ALA A 106 6.76 -10.32 -1.30
N HIS A 107 7.23 -9.69 -0.22
CA HIS A 107 6.38 -9.18 0.85
C HIS A 107 5.40 -8.12 0.33
N LEU A 108 5.85 -7.16 -0.48
CA LEU A 108 4.95 -6.16 -1.08
C LEU A 108 3.87 -6.82 -1.94
N LEU A 109 4.25 -7.76 -2.82
CA LEU A 109 3.28 -8.40 -3.71
C LEU A 109 2.23 -9.19 -2.93
N LEU A 110 2.64 -9.91 -1.89
CA LEU A 110 1.74 -10.67 -1.01
C LEU A 110 0.84 -9.76 -0.18
N SER A 111 1.35 -8.65 0.35
CA SER A 111 0.53 -7.71 1.12
C SER A 111 -0.52 -7.01 0.25
N LEU A 112 -0.15 -6.65 -0.99
CA LEU A 112 -1.11 -6.14 -1.99
C LEU A 112 -2.16 -7.19 -2.35
N MET A 113 -1.76 -8.43 -2.58
CA MET A 113 -2.69 -9.54 -2.87
C MET A 113 -3.75 -9.70 -1.78
N ARG A 114 -3.33 -9.70 -0.50
CA ARG A 114 -4.24 -9.82 0.64
C ARG A 114 -5.27 -8.69 0.65
N ARG A 115 -4.83 -7.45 0.42
CA ARG A 115 -5.73 -6.28 0.34
C ARG A 115 -6.68 -6.33 -0.86
N VAL A 116 -6.20 -6.74 -2.04
CA VAL A 116 -7.05 -6.92 -3.24
C VAL A 116 -8.10 -8.01 -3.05
N SER A 117 -7.73 -9.10 -2.39
CA SER A 117 -8.65 -10.21 -2.09
C SER A 117 -9.80 -9.79 -1.19
N GLN A 118 -9.51 -8.95 -0.19
CA GLN A 118 -10.53 -8.38 0.71
C GLN A 118 -11.54 -7.47 -0.02
N GLN A 119 -11.16 -6.93 -1.17
CA GLN A 119 -12.01 -6.08 -2.01
C GLN A 119 -12.81 -6.88 -3.05
N ALA A 120 -12.72 -8.22 -3.04
CA ALA A 120 -13.34 -9.11 -4.04
C ALA A 120 -12.95 -8.76 -5.50
N LEU A 121 -11.78 -8.15 -5.70
CA LEU A 121 -11.27 -7.76 -7.02
C LEU A 121 -10.47 -8.88 -7.70
N ALA A 122 -10.22 -9.98 -7.01
CA ALA A 122 -9.50 -11.13 -7.54
C ALA A 122 -10.45 -12.05 -8.30
N VAL A 123 -10.05 -12.50 -9.49
CA VAL A 123 -10.79 -13.46 -10.33
C VAL A 123 -9.85 -14.59 -10.71
N ASP A 124 -10.23 -15.85 -10.45
CA ASP A 124 -9.43 -17.04 -10.79
C ASP A 124 -7.96 -16.98 -10.36
N ARG A 125 -7.70 -16.49 -9.12
CA ARG A 125 -6.35 -16.27 -8.56
C ARG A 125 -5.50 -15.26 -9.36
N ARG A 126 -6.13 -14.44 -10.19
CA ARG A 126 -5.53 -13.31 -10.88
C ARG A 126 -5.90 -12.03 -10.17
N TYR A 127 -4.90 -11.23 -9.85
CA TYR A 127 -5.04 -10.01 -9.08
C TYR A 127 -4.72 -8.82 -9.97
N PRO A 128 -5.60 -7.80 -10.06
CA PRO A 128 -5.25 -6.54 -10.71
C PRO A 128 -3.96 -5.97 -10.16
N PHE A 129 -3.04 -5.62 -11.05
CA PHE A 129 -1.71 -5.10 -10.72
C PHE A 129 -1.38 -3.88 -11.59
N PRO A 130 -1.94 -2.70 -11.26
CA PRO A 130 -1.70 -1.47 -12.02
C PRO A 130 -0.32 -0.83 -11.75
N LEU A 131 0.52 -1.49 -10.93
CA LEU A 131 1.82 -0.96 -10.56
C LEU A 131 2.83 -1.15 -11.70
N ARG A 132 3.62 -0.10 -11.95
CA ARG A 132 4.82 -0.16 -12.79
C ARG A 132 6.01 -0.59 -11.93
N GLN A 133 7.09 -1.04 -12.56
CA GLN A 133 8.34 -1.36 -11.86
C GLN A 133 8.86 -0.17 -11.02
N GLN A 134 8.65 1.07 -11.50
CA GLN A 134 8.94 2.28 -10.72
C GLN A 134 8.13 2.35 -9.42
N HIS A 135 6.83 2.01 -9.44
CA HIS A 135 6.00 2.02 -8.23
C HIS A 135 6.47 0.98 -7.22
N VAL A 136 6.84 -0.21 -7.69
CA VAL A 136 7.42 -1.25 -6.84
C VAL A 136 8.74 -0.75 -6.24
N ALA A 137 9.64 -0.22 -7.09
CA ALA A 137 10.94 0.33 -6.68
C ALA A 137 10.82 1.41 -5.61
N ASP A 138 9.95 2.39 -5.83
CA ASP A 138 9.68 3.49 -4.90
C ASP A 138 9.07 3.00 -3.58
N ALA A 139 8.36 1.86 -3.57
CA ALA A 139 7.78 1.30 -2.36
C ALA A 139 8.81 0.53 -1.53
N VAL A 140 9.73 -0.20 -2.17
CA VAL A 140 10.69 -1.08 -1.48
C VAL A 140 12.11 -0.51 -1.36
N GLY A 141 12.31 0.74 -1.78
CA GLY A 141 13.61 1.42 -1.71
C GLY A 141 14.68 0.78 -2.61
N LEU A 142 14.29 0.34 -3.82
CA LEU A 142 15.18 -0.25 -4.81
C LEU A 142 15.19 0.57 -6.10
N THR A 143 16.09 0.24 -7.04
CA THR A 143 16.02 0.81 -8.40
C THR A 143 15.06 0.00 -9.28
N PRO A 144 14.42 0.61 -10.30
CA PRO A 144 13.56 -0.12 -11.23
C PRO A 144 14.28 -1.27 -11.95
N VAL A 145 15.57 -1.12 -12.26
CA VAL A 145 16.39 -2.17 -12.86
C VAL A 145 16.56 -3.35 -11.90
N HIS A 146 16.77 -3.09 -10.61
CA HIS A 146 16.86 -4.15 -9.60
C HIS A 146 15.51 -4.88 -9.45
N VAL A 147 14.41 -4.13 -9.40
CA VAL A 147 13.05 -4.71 -9.40
C VAL A 147 12.83 -5.61 -10.61
N SER A 148 13.20 -5.15 -11.81
CA SER A 148 13.06 -5.92 -13.05
C SER A 148 13.79 -7.26 -12.99
N ARG A 149 15.03 -7.27 -12.46
CA ARG A 149 15.82 -8.50 -12.27
C ARG A 149 15.16 -9.47 -11.31
N VAL A 150 14.65 -8.97 -10.17
CA VAL A 150 13.97 -9.82 -9.19
C VAL A 150 12.66 -10.39 -9.75
N LEU A 151 11.84 -9.57 -10.42
CA LEU A 151 10.60 -10.06 -11.04
C LEU A 151 10.87 -11.09 -12.15
N THR A 152 11.96 -10.92 -12.89
CA THR A 152 12.44 -11.90 -13.88
C THR A 152 12.85 -13.20 -13.20
N SER A 153 13.68 -13.13 -12.14
CA SER A 153 14.05 -14.30 -11.31
C SER A 153 12.82 -15.04 -10.79
N PHE A 154 11.82 -14.32 -10.25
CA PHE A 154 10.58 -14.93 -9.76
C PHE A 154 9.79 -15.62 -10.87
N ARG A 155 9.72 -15.03 -12.06
CA ARG A 155 9.07 -15.65 -13.22
C ARG A 155 9.82 -16.89 -13.70
N ASP A 156 11.14 -16.80 -13.84
CA ASP A 156 11.97 -17.89 -14.36
C ASP A 156 12.01 -19.08 -13.38
N ARG A 157 11.85 -18.82 -12.08
CA ARG A 157 11.65 -19.83 -11.03
C ARG A 157 10.20 -20.35 -10.93
N GLY A 158 9.29 -19.83 -11.75
CA GLY A 158 7.89 -20.24 -11.76
C GLY A 158 7.10 -19.83 -10.52
N LEU A 159 7.48 -18.75 -9.82
CA LEU A 159 6.81 -18.31 -8.59
C LEU A 159 5.57 -17.47 -8.87
N LEU A 160 5.66 -16.60 -9.87
CA LEU A 160 4.59 -15.69 -10.28
C LEU A 160 4.74 -15.27 -11.74
N THR A 161 3.68 -14.75 -12.33
CA THR A 161 3.69 -14.06 -13.62
C THR A 161 3.00 -12.71 -13.52
N LEU A 162 3.59 -11.71 -14.16
CA LEU A 162 3.02 -10.38 -14.34
C LEU A 162 2.81 -10.14 -15.85
N GLY A 163 1.57 -9.89 -16.26
CA GLY A 163 1.21 -9.67 -17.65
C GLY A 163 -0.21 -9.11 -17.76
N ASP A 164 -0.47 -8.30 -18.79
CA ASP A 164 -1.79 -7.70 -19.07
C ASP A 164 -2.41 -6.96 -17.88
N GLY A 165 -1.57 -6.33 -17.05
CA GLY A 165 -2.03 -5.62 -15.84
C GLY A 165 -2.49 -6.55 -14.71
N MET A 166 -2.16 -7.85 -14.79
CA MET A 166 -2.55 -8.88 -13.83
C MET A 166 -1.33 -9.55 -13.22
N LEU A 167 -1.43 -9.88 -11.93
CA LEU A 167 -0.49 -10.69 -11.17
C LEU A 167 -1.12 -12.05 -10.89
N VAL A 168 -0.39 -13.11 -11.19
CA VAL A 168 -0.77 -14.50 -10.88
C VAL A 168 0.34 -15.13 -10.07
N PHE A 169 -0.02 -15.72 -8.94
CA PHE A 169 0.91 -16.48 -8.10
C PHE A 169 0.79 -17.97 -8.42
N HIS A 170 1.94 -18.59 -8.68
CA HIS A 170 2.05 -20.01 -9.01
C HIS A 170 2.56 -20.83 -7.82
N ASP A 171 3.46 -20.26 -7.01
CA ASP A 171 3.93 -20.85 -5.75
C ASP A 171 3.92 -19.82 -4.61
N LEU A 172 2.76 -19.71 -3.96
CA LEU A 172 2.58 -18.84 -2.79
C LEU A 172 3.46 -19.27 -1.61
N ALA A 173 3.64 -20.57 -1.39
CA ALA A 173 4.38 -21.08 -0.25
C ALA A 173 5.87 -20.73 -0.35
N GLN A 174 6.45 -20.79 -1.55
CA GLN A 174 7.82 -20.35 -1.76
C GLN A 174 7.95 -18.82 -1.66
N LEU A 175 6.99 -18.05 -2.16
CA LEU A 175 7.01 -16.59 -2.01
C LEU A 175 6.85 -16.15 -0.56
N ASP A 176 5.98 -16.79 0.22
CA ASP A 176 5.84 -16.55 1.65
C ASP A 176 7.15 -16.85 2.37
N ARG A 177 7.87 -17.93 2.03
CA ARG A 177 9.20 -18.22 2.58
C ARG A 177 10.22 -17.13 2.24
N ILE A 178 10.20 -16.59 1.02
CA ILE A 178 11.10 -15.48 0.61
C ILE A 178 10.73 -14.18 1.34
N ALA A 179 9.42 -13.94 1.53
CA ALA A 179 8.86 -12.76 2.19
C ALA A 179 8.87 -12.84 3.72
N SER A 180 9.25 -13.98 4.29
CA SER A 180 9.36 -14.15 5.75
C SER A 180 10.69 -13.60 6.22
N LEU A 181 10.67 -12.94 7.38
CA LEU A 181 11.92 -12.65 8.10
C LEU A 181 12.52 -14.01 8.49
N GLN A 182 13.71 -14.32 8.00
CA GLN A 182 14.45 -15.47 8.52
C GLN A 182 14.83 -15.13 9.96
N SER A 183 14.15 -15.75 10.93
CA SER A 183 14.54 -15.79 12.33
C SER A 183 15.62 -16.85 12.54
#